data_AF-A0A3D8WUK1-F1
#
_entry.id   AF-A0A3D8WUK1-F1
#
_cell.length_a   1.000
_cell.length_b   1.000
_cell.length_c   1.000
_cell.angle_alpha   90.00
_cell.angle_beta   90.00
_cell.angle_gamma   90.00
#
_symmetry.space_group_name_H-M   'P 1'
#
loop_
_entity.id
_entity.type
_entity.pdbx_description
1 polymer ?
#
loop_
_entity_poly.entity_id
_entity_poly.type
_entity_poly.pdbx_seq_one_letter_code
_entity_poly.pdbx_strand_id
1 'polypeptide(L)'
;MALLIKRRPKRTKSPISLEEKEPKTEIELGTNVEEILKMLEERLDYTSDIGQRWLKFNHERALLVYFVPLMDSIKLNDHVIKPLLIEKEGEIKEVIQAASITPTKDLDEMISLMSRGASVLLIENDPLVYAIDSTKTATREVNQALNEKIIRGSQESFVESLDKNLNLMRQRFLDGSLIVRYIEVGSISRTRVAVLYLKNIANRDL
;
A
#
# COMPACT_ATOMS: atom_id res chain seq x y z
N MET A 1 -10.15 54.86 -33.91
CA MET A 1 -9.79 54.42 -32.55
C MET A 1 -11.02 53.72 -31.96
N ALA A 2 -11.08 52.38 -32.02
CA ALA A 2 -11.92 51.49 -31.20
C ALA A 2 -11.68 50.02 -31.62
N LEU A 3 -11.61 49.14 -30.63
CA LEU A 3 -10.95 47.83 -30.60
C LEU A 3 -11.55 46.73 -31.51
N LEU A 4 -10.68 46.02 -32.22
CA LEU A 4 -10.91 44.67 -32.75
C LEU A 4 -10.66 43.62 -31.65
N ILE A 5 -11.73 43.03 -31.12
CA ILE A 5 -11.64 41.88 -30.20
C ILE A 5 -11.28 40.63 -31.02
N LYS A 6 -9.99 40.25 -31.02
CA LYS A 6 -9.54 38.94 -31.51
C LYS A 6 -10.03 37.85 -30.56
N ARG A 7 -11.01 37.05 -30.98
CA ARG A 7 -11.43 35.81 -30.31
C ARG A 7 -10.24 34.83 -30.27
N ARG A 8 -9.85 34.38 -29.07
CA ARG A 8 -8.90 33.25 -28.89
C ARG A 8 -9.56 31.96 -29.41
N PRO A 9 -8.82 31.07 -30.11
CA PRO A 9 -9.36 29.78 -30.48
C PRO A 9 -9.60 28.92 -29.23
N LYS A 10 -10.73 28.21 -29.18
CA LYS A 10 -11.02 27.20 -28.15
C LYS A 10 -9.93 26.12 -28.23
N ARG A 11 -9.20 25.89 -27.12
CA ARG A 11 -8.41 24.66 -26.94
C ARG A 11 -9.38 23.49 -26.95
N THR A 12 -9.46 22.77 -28.06
CA THR A 12 -10.04 21.45 -28.14
C THR A 12 -9.25 20.56 -27.18
N LYS A 13 -9.90 20.01 -26.14
CA LYS A 13 -9.30 18.94 -25.34
C LYS A 13 -9.10 17.77 -26.29
N SER A 14 -7.85 17.39 -26.55
CA SER A 14 -7.53 16.10 -27.14
C SER A 14 -8.14 15.00 -26.26
N PRO A 15 -8.67 13.91 -26.83
CA PRO A 15 -9.08 12.76 -26.03
C PRO A 15 -7.84 12.28 -25.29
N ILE A 16 -7.97 12.07 -23.98
CA ILE A 16 -7.00 11.28 -23.23
C ILE A 16 -7.03 9.90 -23.88
N SER A 17 -5.99 9.58 -24.66
CA SER A 17 -5.77 8.23 -25.16
C SER A 17 -5.63 7.33 -23.94
N LEU A 18 -6.58 6.42 -23.78
CA LEU A 18 -6.40 5.26 -22.92
C LEU A 18 -5.27 4.46 -23.56
N GLU A 19 -4.05 4.66 -23.08
CA GLU A 19 -2.93 3.78 -23.42
C GLU A 19 -3.35 2.35 -23.06
N GLU A 20 -3.31 1.49 -24.08
CA GLU A 20 -3.55 0.07 -23.94
C GLU A 20 -2.58 -0.47 -22.89
N LYS A 21 -3.11 -1.15 -21.86
CA LYS A 21 -2.30 -1.81 -20.84
C LYS A 21 -1.35 -2.78 -21.56
N GLU A 22 -0.05 -2.49 -21.48
CA GLU A 22 1.00 -3.43 -21.87
C GLU A 22 0.74 -4.81 -21.21
N PRO A 23 1.10 -5.91 -21.90
CA PRO A 23 0.85 -7.26 -21.40
C PRO A 23 1.54 -7.42 -20.05
N LYS A 24 0.78 -7.83 -19.03
CA LYS A 24 1.33 -8.17 -17.71
C LYS A 24 2.31 -9.33 -17.89
N THR A 25 3.59 -9.05 -17.71
CA THR A 25 4.60 -10.08 -17.54
C THR A 25 4.30 -10.78 -16.21
N GLU A 26 3.77 -12.01 -16.24
CA GLU A 26 3.65 -12.84 -15.04
C GLU A 26 5.06 -13.09 -14.51
N ILE A 27 5.40 -12.47 -13.38
CA ILE A 27 6.68 -12.69 -12.70
C ILE A 27 6.41 -13.73 -11.62
N GLU A 28 6.73 -14.99 -11.92
CA GLU A 28 6.64 -16.06 -10.93
C GLU A 28 7.62 -15.80 -9.79
N LEU A 29 7.09 -15.85 -8.57
CA LEU A 29 7.86 -15.75 -7.33
C LEU A 29 8.65 -17.05 -7.14
N GLY A 30 9.95 -16.91 -6.84
CA GLY A 30 10.81 -18.03 -6.44
C GLY A 30 10.45 -18.53 -5.03
N THR A 31 11.37 -19.27 -4.39
CA THR A 31 11.18 -19.80 -3.03
C THR A 31 12.07 -19.14 -1.98
N ASN A 32 13.02 -18.29 -2.40
CA ASN A 32 13.89 -17.57 -1.48
C ASN A 32 13.27 -16.25 -1.05
N VAL A 33 13.13 -16.08 0.28
CA VAL A 33 12.43 -14.93 0.86
C VAL A 33 13.17 -13.62 0.60
N GLU A 34 14.51 -13.63 0.67
CA GLU A 34 15.31 -12.43 0.45
C GLU A 34 15.25 -11.95 -1.02
N GLU A 35 15.22 -12.86 -1.99
CA GLU A 35 15.04 -12.55 -3.41
C GLU A 35 13.65 -11.94 -3.69
N ILE A 36 12.59 -12.54 -3.13
CA ILE A 36 11.22 -12.01 -3.27
C ILE A 36 11.12 -10.62 -2.64
N LEU A 37 11.69 -10.43 -1.44
CA LEU A 37 11.71 -9.14 -0.77
C LEU A 37 12.42 -8.09 -1.63
N LYS A 38 13.57 -8.44 -2.21
CA LYS A 38 14.32 -7.53 -3.09
C LYS A 38 13.49 -7.13 -4.33
N MET A 39 12.84 -8.10 -4.98
CA MET A 39 11.95 -7.83 -6.13
C MET A 39 10.80 -6.89 -5.75
N LEU A 40 10.19 -7.11 -4.57
CA LEU A 40 9.16 -6.26 -4.02
C LEU A 40 9.67 -4.83 -3.77
N GLU A 41 10.81 -4.69 -3.11
CA GLU A 41 11.41 -3.39 -2.79
C GLU A 41 11.77 -2.61 -4.06
N GLU A 42 12.39 -3.25 -5.06
CA GLU A 42 12.68 -2.64 -6.36
C GLU A 42 11.38 -2.20 -7.07
N ARG A 43 10.37 -3.06 -7.08
CA ARG A 43 9.08 -2.78 -7.72
C ARG A 43 8.32 -1.64 -7.05
N LEU A 44 8.44 -1.52 -5.73
CA LEU A 44 7.86 -0.45 -4.93
C LEU A 44 8.82 0.73 -4.75
N ASP A 45 9.90 0.80 -5.53
CA ASP A 45 10.90 1.85 -5.47
C ASP A 45 11.27 2.16 -4.02
N TYR A 46 11.63 1.14 -3.22
CA TYR A 46 12.07 1.25 -1.81
C TYR A 46 11.21 2.15 -0.92
N THR A 47 9.89 2.16 -1.13
CA THR A 47 8.95 2.99 -0.34
C THR A 47 9.12 2.76 1.17
N SER A 48 9.19 3.85 1.94
CA SER A 48 9.59 3.81 3.35
C SER A 48 8.50 3.32 4.29
N ASP A 49 7.26 3.18 3.79
CA ASP A 49 6.07 2.82 4.55
C ASP A 49 5.74 1.32 4.53
N ILE A 50 6.71 0.49 4.15
CA ILE A 50 6.68 -0.97 4.31
C ILE A 50 7.15 -1.36 5.71
N GLY A 51 6.37 -2.20 6.38
CA GLY A 51 6.75 -2.89 7.60
C GLY A 51 7.15 -4.32 7.29
N GLN A 52 8.14 -4.81 8.02
CA GLN A 52 8.72 -6.14 7.88
C GLN A 52 8.83 -6.79 9.26
N ARG A 53 8.50 -8.07 9.38
CA ARG A 53 8.67 -8.83 10.62
C ARG A 53 9.08 -10.27 10.35
N TRP A 54 10.26 -10.63 10.82
CA TRP A 54 10.77 -11.99 10.78
C TRP A 54 10.11 -12.88 11.83
N LEU A 55 9.79 -14.10 11.43
CA LEU A 55 9.14 -15.14 12.21
C LEU A 55 9.75 -16.51 11.84
N LYS A 56 9.31 -17.57 12.53
CA LYS A 56 9.62 -18.95 12.20
C LYS A 56 8.32 -19.75 12.20
N PHE A 57 8.05 -20.48 11.12
CA PHE A 57 6.86 -21.31 10.97
C PHE A 57 7.19 -22.51 10.07
N ASN A 58 6.63 -23.69 10.35
CA ASN A 58 6.97 -24.95 9.65
C ASN A 58 8.47 -25.23 9.59
N HIS A 59 9.19 -24.94 10.68
CA HIS A 59 10.66 -25.00 10.81
C HIS A 59 11.47 -24.06 9.90
N GLU A 60 10.82 -23.31 9.03
CA GLU A 60 11.44 -22.40 8.07
C GLU A 60 11.44 -20.94 8.55
N ARG A 61 12.35 -20.14 8.00
CA ARG A 61 12.31 -18.69 8.18
C ARG A 61 11.11 -18.13 7.43
N ALA A 62 10.37 -17.24 8.07
CA ALA A 62 9.23 -16.58 7.45
C ALA A 62 9.34 -15.07 7.62
N LEU A 63 8.85 -14.32 6.63
CA LEU A 63 8.83 -12.87 6.63
C LEU A 63 7.41 -12.39 6.39
N LEU A 64 6.91 -11.58 7.31
CA LEU A 64 5.65 -10.87 7.17
C LEU A 64 5.93 -9.45 6.65
N VAL A 65 5.31 -9.07 5.54
CA VAL A 65 5.48 -7.77 4.87
C VAL A 65 4.14 -7.08 4.68
N TYR A 66 4.06 -5.78 4.94
CA TYR A 66 2.79 -5.03 4.88
C TYR A 66 3.00 -3.53 4.72
N PHE A 67 2.01 -2.81 4.19
CA PHE A 67 1.99 -1.34 4.29
C PHE A 67 1.54 -0.91 5.68
N VAL A 68 2.44 -0.26 6.43
CA VAL A 68 2.17 0.21 7.79
C VAL A 68 0.90 1.07 7.88
N PRO A 69 0.63 2.02 6.95
CA PRO A 69 -0.57 2.85 7.05
C PRO A 69 -1.88 2.07 6.84
N LEU A 70 -1.86 1.04 5.98
CA LEU A 70 -3.05 0.28 5.58
C LEU A 70 -3.40 -0.87 6.54
N MET A 71 -2.45 -1.30 7.35
CA MET A 71 -2.60 -2.45 8.24
C MET A 71 -3.27 -2.08 9.57
N ASP A 72 -4.15 -2.96 10.05
CA ASP A 72 -4.72 -2.98 11.40
C ASP A 72 -3.79 -3.75 12.34
N SER A 73 -3.14 -3.02 13.26
CA SER A 73 -2.14 -3.60 14.17
C SER A 73 -2.73 -4.62 15.14
N ILE A 74 -4.03 -4.52 15.46
CA ILE A 74 -4.70 -5.47 16.35
C ILE A 74 -4.94 -6.76 15.57
N LYS A 75 -5.56 -6.68 14.37
CA LYS A 75 -5.78 -7.86 13.53
C LYS A 75 -4.46 -8.57 13.21
N LEU A 76 -3.41 -7.83 12.82
CA LEU A 76 -2.13 -8.43 12.49
C LEU A 76 -1.50 -9.14 13.70
N ASN A 77 -1.49 -8.50 14.86
CA ASN A 77 -0.87 -9.11 16.04
C ASN A 77 -1.68 -10.30 16.55
N ASP A 78 -3.00 -10.15 16.69
CA ASP A 78 -3.83 -11.12 17.37
C ASP A 78 -4.21 -12.31 16.49
N HIS A 79 -4.37 -12.10 15.19
CA HIS A 79 -4.90 -13.12 14.28
C HIS A 79 -3.84 -13.72 13.35
N VAL A 80 -2.66 -13.10 13.24
CA VAL A 80 -1.57 -13.58 12.37
C VAL A 80 -0.32 -13.89 13.18
N ILE A 81 0.25 -12.89 13.87
CA ILE A 81 1.54 -13.05 14.53
C ILE A 81 1.44 -13.98 15.74
N LYS A 82 0.48 -13.76 16.65
CA LYS A 82 0.32 -14.60 17.84
C LYS A 82 0.04 -16.07 17.48
N PRO A 83 -0.90 -16.40 16.57
CA PRO A 83 -1.14 -17.79 16.20
C PRO A 83 0.10 -18.49 15.63
N LEU A 84 0.85 -17.85 14.73
CA LEU A 84 2.09 -18.42 14.17
C LEU A 84 3.20 -18.64 15.21
N LEU A 85 3.19 -17.88 16.32
CA LEU A 85 4.16 -18.04 17.41
C LEU A 85 3.78 -19.16 18.38
N ILE A 86 2.47 -19.40 18.56
CA ILE A 86 1.92 -20.43 19.45
C ILE A 86 1.93 -21.78 18.73
N GLU A 87 1.24 -21.84 17.59
CA GLU A 87 1.19 -23.00 16.70
C GLU A 87 2.29 -22.81 15.64
N LYS A 88 3.47 -23.36 15.92
CA LYS A 88 4.67 -23.16 15.08
C LYS A 88 4.65 -23.96 13.78
N GLU A 89 3.73 -24.91 13.67
CA GLU A 89 3.59 -25.85 12.58
C GLU A 89 2.11 -26.05 12.25
N GLY A 90 1.81 -26.33 10.98
CA GLY A 90 0.45 -26.65 10.52
C GLY A 90 0.11 -26.04 9.16
N GLU A 91 -1.14 -26.23 8.75
CA GLU A 91 -1.66 -25.55 7.57
C GLU A 91 -2.00 -24.10 7.93
N ILE A 92 -1.51 -23.15 7.13
CA ILE A 92 -1.66 -21.71 7.37
C ILE A 92 -3.13 -21.31 7.55
N LYS A 93 -4.04 -21.93 6.80
CA LYS A 93 -5.48 -21.67 6.87
C LYS A 93 -6.13 -22.11 8.19
N GLU A 94 -5.52 -23.08 8.88
CA GLU A 94 -5.99 -23.57 10.17
C GLU A 94 -5.39 -22.77 11.32
N VAL A 95 -4.13 -22.35 11.18
CA VAL A 95 -3.41 -21.58 12.20
C VAL A 95 -3.85 -20.11 12.23
N ILE A 96 -3.98 -19.46 11.08
CA ILE A 96 -4.28 -18.03 10.97
C ILE A 96 -5.79 -17.78 10.98
N GLN A 97 -6.25 -16.87 11.84
CA GLN A 97 -7.66 -16.52 11.98
C GLN A 97 -8.00 -15.21 11.26
N ALA A 98 -7.86 -15.20 9.94
CA ALA A 98 -8.16 -14.04 9.10
C ALA A 98 -9.45 -14.22 8.30
N ALA A 99 -10.08 -13.09 7.92
CA ALA A 99 -11.29 -13.12 7.10
C ALA A 99 -11.04 -13.71 5.71
N SER A 100 -9.82 -13.55 5.17
CA SER A 100 -9.38 -14.21 3.96
C SER A 100 -7.88 -14.46 3.98
N ILE A 101 -7.48 -15.56 3.34
CA ILE A 101 -6.09 -15.95 3.09
C ILE A 101 -6.02 -16.37 1.62
N THR A 102 -5.30 -15.60 0.82
CA THR A 102 -5.18 -15.80 -0.63
C THR A 102 -3.74 -16.20 -0.96
N PRO A 103 -3.49 -17.46 -1.37
CA PRO A 103 -2.20 -17.85 -1.89
C PRO A 103 -1.98 -17.25 -3.28
N THR A 104 -0.79 -16.74 -3.56
CA THR A 104 -0.38 -16.22 -4.87
C THR A 104 1.06 -16.62 -5.17
N LYS A 105 1.40 -16.63 -6.46
CA LYS A 105 2.77 -16.82 -6.99
C LYS A 105 3.20 -15.63 -7.85
N ASP A 106 2.36 -14.62 -7.98
CA ASP A 106 2.60 -13.49 -8.88
C ASP A 106 2.95 -12.24 -8.07
N LEU A 107 4.06 -11.61 -8.43
CA LEU A 107 4.54 -10.41 -7.74
C LEU A 107 3.55 -9.24 -7.85
N ASP A 108 2.92 -9.05 -9.01
CA ASP A 108 1.98 -7.94 -9.23
C ASP A 108 0.67 -8.16 -8.47
N GLU A 109 0.17 -9.39 -8.40
CA GLU A 109 -0.97 -9.77 -7.56
C GLU A 109 -0.66 -9.56 -6.07
N MET A 110 0.52 -10.00 -5.61
CA MET A 110 1.00 -9.77 -4.25
C MET A 110 0.98 -8.27 -3.89
N ILE A 111 1.55 -7.42 -4.75
CA ILE A 111 1.57 -5.96 -4.55
C ILE A 111 0.18 -5.35 -4.57
N SER A 112 -0.69 -5.83 -5.47
CA SER A 112 -2.09 -5.39 -5.54
C SER A 112 -2.85 -5.71 -4.25
N LEU A 113 -2.66 -6.91 -3.70
CA LEU A 113 -3.28 -7.34 -2.44
C LEU A 113 -2.72 -6.54 -1.25
N MET A 114 -1.40 -6.33 -1.19
CA MET A 114 -0.78 -5.46 -0.17
C MET A 114 -1.33 -4.04 -0.25
N SER A 115 -1.47 -3.48 -1.45
CA SER A 115 -2.01 -2.14 -1.67
C SER A 115 -3.48 -1.99 -1.26
N ARG A 116 -4.18 -3.12 -1.04
CA ARG A 116 -5.54 -3.17 -0.48
C ARG A 116 -5.56 -3.37 1.03
N GLY A 117 -4.41 -3.52 1.68
CA GLY A 117 -4.25 -3.65 3.13
C GLY A 117 -3.99 -5.06 3.63
N ALA A 118 -3.78 -6.03 2.72
CA ALA A 118 -3.32 -7.35 3.11
C ALA A 118 -1.88 -7.31 3.65
N SER A 119 -1.59 -8.14 4.64
CA SER A 119 -0.23 -8.50 5.01
C SER A 119 0.17 -9.76 4.28
N VAL A 120 1.39 -9.81 3.79
CA VAL A 120 1.89 -10.92 3.00
C VAL A 120 2.88 -11.72 3.84
N LEU A 121 2.65 -13.04 3.93
CA LEU A 121 3.55 -13.98 4.57
C LEU A 121 4.34 -14.73 3.49
N LEU A 122 5.66 -14.57 3.54
CA LEU A 122 6.66 -15.30 2.76
C LEU A 122 7.28 -16.38 3.67
N ILE A 123 7.40 -17.61 3.19
CA ILE A 123 8.04 -18.70 3.94
C ILE A 123 9.15 -19.26 3.06
N GLU A 124 10.35 -19.43 3.63
CA GLU A 124 11.48 -20.01 2.92
C GLU A 124 11.12 -21.40 2.40
N ASN A 125 11.54 -21.71 1.18
CA ASN A 125 11.27 -22.99 0.50
C ASN A 125 9.79 -23.25 0.16
N ASP A 126 8.86 -22.32 0.42
CA ASP A 126 7.47 -22.39 -0.04
C ASP A 126 7.31 -21.62 -1.37
N PRO A 127 6.83 -22.25 -2.46
CA PRO A 127 6.57 -21.57 -3.71
C PRO A 127 5.31 -20.67 -3.67
N LEU A 128 4.54 -20.70 -2.59
CA LEU A 128 3.38 -19.86 -2.39
C LEU A 128 3.66 -18.72 -1.42
N VAL A 129 3.05 -17.59 -1.73
CA VAL A 129 3.00 -16.42 -0.88
C VAL A 129 1.56 -16.23 -0.40
N TYR A 130 1.37 -15.95 0.88
CA TYR A 130 0.04 -15.88 1.49
C TYR A 130 -0.34 -14.44 1.81
N ALA A 131 -1.26 -13.87 1.04
CA ALA A 131 -1.87 -12.59 1.34
C ALA A 131 -3.01 -12.79 2.35
N ILE A 132 -2.85 -12.21 3.53
CA ILE A 132 -3.73 -12.37 4.68
C ILE A 132 -4.43 -11.04 4.94
N ASP A 133 -5.76 -11.06 5.05
CA ASP A 133 -6.50 -9.84 5.35
C ASP A 133 -6.16 -9.29 6.74
N SER A 134 -5.47 -8.17 6.74
CA SER A 134 -5.13 -7.36 7.92
C SER A 134 -5.58 -5.91 7.73
N THR A 135 -6.56 -5.68 6.85
CA THR A 135 -6.90 -4.33 6.40
C THR A 135 -7.47 -3.51 7.55
N LYS A 136 -6.98 -2.28 7.69
CA LYS A 136 -7.55 -1.28 8.59
C LYS A 136 -8.96 -0.94 8.14
N THR A 137 -9.94 -1.35 8.95
CA THR A 137 -11.32 -0.93 8.72
C THR A 137 -11.41 0.56 8.99
N ALA A 138 -11.92 1.34 8.03
CA ALA A 138 -12.21 2.74 8.28
C ALA A 138 -13.28 2.83 9.38
N THR A 139 -12.87 3.18 10.59
CA THR A 139 -13.80 3.69 11.59
C THR A 139 -14.31 5.02 11.02
N ARG A 140 -15.43 4.98 10.30
CA ARG A 140 -16.27 6.17 10.19
C ARG A 140 -16.67 6.47 11.61
N GLU A 141 -15.90 7.28 12.32
CA GLU A 141 -16.42 7.95 13.49
C GLU A 141 -17.66 8.68 12.98
N VAL A 142 -18.82 8.16 13.37
CA VAL A 142 -20.12 8.74 13.02
C VAL A 142 -20.25 10.00 13.86
N ASN A 143 -19.45 11.01 13.58
CA ASN A 143 -19.69 12.36 14.02
C ASN A 143 -20.50 13.03 12.91
N GLN A 144 -21.83 12.97 13.06
CA GLN A 144 -22.71 13.89 12.38
C GLN A 144 -22.32 15.31 12.83
N ALA A 145 -21.49 16.00 12.05
CA ALA A 145 -21.40 17.44 12.14
C ALA A 145 -22.61 18.01 11.40
N LEU A 146 -23.61 18.43 12.19
CA LEU A 146 -24.73 19.22 11.72
C LEU A 146 -24.21 20.52 11.10
N ASN A 147 -24.64 20.75 9.85
CA ASN A 147 -24.67 22.02 9.14
C ASN A 147 -23.34 22.66 8.70
N GLU A 148 -22.77 22.15 7.62
CA GLU A 148 -22.51 23.02 6.46
C GLU A 148 -22.59 22.20 5.17
N LYS A 149 -23.49 22.59 4.26
CA LYS A 149 -23.77 21.86 3.03
C LYS A 149 -22.65 22.16 2.03
N ILE A 150 -21.58 21.37 2.02
CA ILE A 150 -20.58 21.43 0.95
C ILE A 150 -21.25 20.94 -0.33
N ILE A 151 -21.40 21.83 -1.32
CA ILE A 151 -22.17 21.60 -2.55
C ILE A 151 -21.39 20.74 -3.57
N ARG A 152 -20.07 20.50 -3.41
CA ARG A 152 -19.26 19.51 -4.16
C ARG A 152 -17.82 19.43 -3.60
N GLY A 153 -17.36 18.24 -3.17
CA GLY A 153 -15.99 17.96 -2.72
C GLY A 153 -15.87 16.63 -1.95
N SER A 154 -14.69 16.00 -1.91
CA SER A 154 -14.43 14.82 -1.06
C SER A 154 -14.53 15.23 0.42
N GLN A 155 -15.19 14.42 1.25
CA GLN A 155 -15.37 14.71 2.69
C GLN A 155 -14.13 14.36 3.55
N GLU A 156 -13.09 13.78 2.96
CA GLU A 156 -11.88 13.40 3.69
C GLU A 156 -10.89 14.58 3.74
N SER A 157 -10.67 15.10 4.95
CA SER A 157 -9.66 16.13 5.23
C SER A 157 -8.48 15.49 5.93
N PHE A 158 -7.26 15.99 5.65
CA PHE A 158 -6.09 15.59 6.42
C PHE A 158 -6.20 16.04 7.87
N VAL A 159 -5.60 15.25 8.76
CA VAL A 159 -5.49 15.49 10.19
C VAL A 159 -4.02 15.63 10.60
N GLU A 160 -3.74 15.90 11.86
CA GLU A 160 -2.37 16.09 12.34
C GLU A 160 -1.52 14.80 12.26
N SER A 161 -2.17 13.64 12.36
CA SER A 161 -1.47 12.34 12.30
C SER A 161 -1.01 12.00 10.88
N LEU A 162 0.32 11.91 10.72
CA LEU A 162 0.97 11.49 9.48
C LEU A 162 0.45 10.12 9.01
N ASP A 163 0.38 9.14 9.92
CA ASP A 163 -0.05 7.76 9.58
C ASP A 163 -1.51 7.72 9.10
N LYS A 164 -2.40 8.53 9.69
CA LYS A 164 -3.78 8.66 9.21
C LYS A 164 -3.84 9.27 7.81
N ASN A 165 -3.05 10.31 7.54
CA ASN A 165 -3.01 10.91 6.21
C ASN A 165 -2.42 9.97 5.15
N LEU A 166 -1.38 9.21 5.51
CA LEU A 166 -0.81 8.20 4.62
C LEU A 166 -1.79 7.07 4.33
N ASN A 167 -2.59 6.65 5.31
CA ASN A 167 -3.67 5.69 5.10
C ASN A 167 -4.67 6.20 4.04
N LEU A 168 -5.15 7.43 4.18
CA LEU A 168 -6.04 8.07 3.20
C LEU A 168 -5.42 8.11 1.79
N MET A 169 -4.14 8.51 1.71
CA MET A 169 -3.43 8.58 0.43
C MET A 169 -3.26 7.19 -0.21
N ARG A 170 -2.87 6.19 0.56
CA ARG A 170 -2.70 4.80 0.08
C ARG A 170 -4.03 4.18 -0.35
N GLN A 171 -5.14 4.46 0.34
CA GLN A 171 -6.47 3.98 -0.06
C GLN A 171 -6.91 4.52 -1.43
N ARG A 172 -6.34 5.65 -1.87
CA ARG A 172 -6.63 6.25 -3.18
C ARG A 172 -5.85 5.61 -4.34
N PHE A 173 -4.69 5.01 -4.06
CA PHE A 173 -3.79 4.45 -5.07
C PHE A 173 -3.47 2.97 -4.75
N LEU A 174 -4.30 2.06 -5.28
CA LEU A 174 -4.33 0.64 -4.93
C LEU A 174 -3.40 -0.25 -5.79
N ASP A 175 -2.44 0.33 -6.52
CA ASP A 175 -1.61 -0.36 -7.51
C ASP A 175 -0.10 -0.32 -7.18
N GLY A 176 0.28 0.14 -5.98
CA GLY A 176 1.69 0.27 -5.58
C GLY A 176 2.47 1.33 -6.37
N SER A 177 1.79 2.27 -7.05
CA SER A 177 2.44 3.37 -7.77
C SER A 177 2.82 4.55 -6.86
N LEU A 178 2.10 4.72 -5.74
CA LEU A 178 2.40 5.73 -4.73
C LEU A 178 3.66 5.34 -3.96
N ILE A 179 4.65 6.22 -3.94
CA ILE A 179 5.89 6.06 -3.19
C ILE A 179 5.90 7.07 -2.05
N VAL A 180 6.34 6.60 -0.89
CA VAL A 180 6.50 7.38 0.33
C VAL A 180 7.98 7.40 0.69
N ARG A 181 8.53 8.58 0.94
CA ARG A 181 9.89 8.79 1.46
C ARG A 181 9.82 9.52 2.78
N TYR A 182 10.29 8.89 3.85
CA TYR A 182 10.41 9.56 5.14
C TYR A 182 11.71 10.35 5.21
N ILE A 183 11.60 11.60 5.65
CA ILE A 183 12.73 12.49 5.94
C ILE A 183 12.52 13.13 7.32
N GLU A 184 13.60 13.51 7.98
CA GLU A 184 13.55 14.30 9.20
C GLU A 184 13.94 15.75 8.89
N VAL A 185 13.13 16.70 9.39
CA VAL A 185 13.35 18.13 9.19
C VAL A 185 13.42 18.84 10.53
N GLY A 186 14.34 19.80 10.64
CA GLY A 186 14.56 20.59 11.84
C GLY A 186 15.68 20.04 12.73
N SER A 187 16.50 20.93 13.26
CA SER A 187 17.70 20.57 14.03
C SER A 187 17.39 20.08 15.45
N ILE A 188 16.34 20.62 16.07
CA ILE A 188 15.96 20.32 17.46
C ILE A 188 14.78 19.34 17.49
N SER A 189 13.67 19.66 16.81
CA SER A 189 12.45 18.85 16.87
C SER A 189 12.54 17.55 16.07
N ARG A 190 13.45 17.46 15.08
CA ARG A 190 13.61 16.33 14.15
C ARG A 190 12.27 15.77 13.69
N THR A 191 11.45 16.66 13.14
CA THR A 191 10.08 16.34 12.76
C THR A 191 10.08 15.40 11.56
N ARG A 192 9.43 14.25 11.70
CA ARG A 192 9.24 13.29 10.60
C ARG A 192 8.25 13.84 9.58
N VAL A 193 8.69 13.91 8.33
CA VAL A 193 7.89 14.34 7.18
C VAL A 193 7.88 13.21 6.15
N ALA A 194 6.78 13.09 5.41
CA ALA A 194 6.68 12.17 4.28
C ALA A 194 6.60 12.95 2.96
N VAL A 195 7.49 12.64 2.03
CA VAL A 195 7.40 13.08 0.63
C VAL A 195 6.70 11.98 -0.17
N LEU A 196 5.66 12.34 -0.89
CA LEU A 196 4.84 11.39 -1.66
C LEU A 196 4.93 11.73 -3.16
N TYR A 197 5.09 10.71 -3.99
CA TYR A 197 5.06 10.86 -5.45
C TYR A 197 4.52 9.59 -6.13
N LEU A 198 4.07 9.72 -7.37
CA LEU A 198 3.66 8.59 -8.20
C LEU A 198 4.81 8.21 -9.13
N LYS A 199 5.39 7.02 -8.96
CA LYS A 199 6.63 6.61 -9.66
C LYS A 199 6.53 6.61 -11.19
N ASN A 200 5.32 6.45 -11.73
CA ASN A 200 5.05 6.40 -13.17
C ASN A 200 4.70 7.77 -13.77
N ILE A 201 4.61 8.83 -12.95
CA ILE A 201 4.15 10.16 -13.39
C ILE A 201 5.16 11.25 -13.01
N ALA A 202 5.82 11.11 -11.86
CA ALA A 202 6.79 12.08 -11.38
C ALA A 202 8.06 12.06 -12.24
N ASN A 203 8.59 13.24 -12.55
CA ASN A 203 9.91 13.38 -13.16
C ASN A 203 10.97 13.02 -12.11
N ARG A 204 11.90 12.12 -12.46
CA ARG A 204 12.96 11.64 -11.56
C ARG A 204 14.10 12.64 -11.36
N ASP A 205 14.19 13.65 -12.23
CA ASP A 205 15.22 14.70 -12.14
C ASP A 205 14.85 15.84 -11.16
N LEU A 206 13.67 15.75 -10.51
CA LEU A 206 13.15 16.70 -9.53
C LEU A 206 13.14 16.08 -8.12
#